data_AF-A0A7W4IL34-F1
#
_entry.id   AF-A0A7W4IL34-F1
#
_cell.length_a   1.000
_cell.length_b   1.000
_cell.length_c   1.000
_cell.angle_alpha   90.00
_cell.angle_beta   90.00
_cell.angle_gamma   90.00
#
_symmetry.space_group_name_H-M   'P 1'
#
loop_
_entity.id
_entity.type
_entity.pdbx_description
1 polymer ?
#
loop_
_entity_poly.entity_id
_entity_poly.type
_entity_poly.pdbx_seq_one_letter_code
_entity_poly.pdbx_strand_id
1 'polypeptide(L)' 'MSYAALDAARVARACKSALTVLESSDETSEAHVRKTLMVQRIAALAEAASESPAGGAVVTLTSEEFWLVSKNW' A
#
# COMPACT_ATOMS: atom_id res chain seq x y z
N MET A 1 12.97 -7.60 -12.05
CA MET A 1 11.98 -6.98 -11.15
C MET A 1 12.42 -5.54 -10.87
N SER A 2 11.59 -4.56 -11.20
CA SER A 2 11.85 -3.14 -10.94
C SER A 2 11.32 -2.74 -9.56
N TYR A 3 12.06 -1.86 -8.90
CA TYR A 3 11.74 -1.31 -7.59
C TYR A 3 11.80 0.21 -7.65
N ALA A 4 10.98 0.88 -6.84
CA ALA A 4 11.03 2.32 -6.68
C ALA A 4 10.92 2.70 -5.20
N ALA A 5 11.77 3.64 -4.77
CA ALA A 5 11.60 4.32 -3.50
C ALA A 5 10.57 5.44 -3.68
N LEU A 6 9.52 5.40 -2.88
CA LEU A 6 8.35 6.28 -3.00
C LEU A 6 8.08 6.96 -1.66
N ASP A 7 7.56 8.18 -1.69
CA ASP A 7 7.15 8.92 -0.50
C ASP A 7 6.16 8.10 0.35
N ALA A 8 6.55 7.80 1.59
CA ALA A 8 5.84 6.89 2.47
C ALA A 8 4.45 7.44 2.85
N ALA A 9 4.35 8.74 3.14
CA ALA A 9 3.08 9.36 3.48
C ALA A 9 2.07 9.28 2.31
N ARG A 10 2.55 9.47 1.08
CA ARG A 10 1.73 9.31 -0.13
C ARG A 10 1.31 7.85 -0.35
N VAL A 11 2.22 6.90 -0.17
CA VAL A 11 1.88 5.48 -0.26
C VAL A 11 0.83 5.09 0.78
N ALA A 12 0.96 5.56 2.03
CA ALA A 12 -0.01 5.30 3.09
C ALA A 12 -1.41 5.82 2.73
N ARG A 13 -1.51 7.04 2.20
CA ARG A 13 -2.79 7.59 1.72
C ARG A 13 -3.40 6.77 0.58
N ALA A 14 -2.57 6.38 -0.40
CA ALA A 14 -3.03 5.57 -1.53
C ALA A 14 -3.54 4.19 -1.07
N CYS A 15 -2.83 3.56 -0.14
CA CYS A 15 -3.24 2.29 0.46
C CYS A 15 -4.56 2.43 1.22
N LYS A 16 -4.74 3.51 2.00
CA LYS A 16 -5.99 3.75 2.72
C LYS A 16 -7.18 3.87 1.77
N SER A 17 -7.04 4.62 0.68
CA SER A 17 -8.06 4.71 -0.37
C SER A 17 -8.34 3.35 -1.01
N ALA A 18 -7.30 2.59 -1.32
CA ALA A 18 -7.44 1.24 -1.87
C ALA A 18 -8.14 0.27 -0.91
N LEU A 19 -7.86 0.34 0.38
CA LEU A 19 -8.52 -0.47 1.40
C LEU A 19 -9.99 -0.13 1.53
N THR A 20 -10.36 1.16 1.58
CA THR A 20 -11.77 1.58 1.57
C THR A 20 -12.54 0.98 0.40
N VAL A 21 -11.93 0.95 -0.80
CA VAL A 21 -12.56 0.34 -1.99
C VAL A 21 -12.66 -1.17 -1.84
N LEU A 22 -11.61 -1.85 -1.37
CA LEU A 22 -11.61 -3.30 -1.19
C LEU A 22 -12.62 -3.74 -0.13
N GLU A 23 -12.67 -3.05 1.00
CA GLU A 23 -13.59 -3.32 2.12
C GLU A 23 -15.05 -3.00 1.78
N SER A 24 -15.30 -2.15 0.78
CA SER A 24 -16.66 -1.88 0.28
C SER A 24 -17.24 -2.98 -0.61
N SER A 25 -16.42 -3.98 -0.98
CA SER A 25 -16.82 -5.13 -1.78
C SER A 25 -17.26 -6.29 -0.89
N ASP A 26 -18.39 -6.93 -1.20
CA ASP A 26 -18.85 -8.17 -0.53
C ASP A 26 -18.11 -9.43 -1.02
N GLU A 27 -17.01 -9.26 -1.75
CA GLU A 27 -16.23 -10.37 -2.31
C GLU A 27 -15.40 -11.07 -1.23
N THR A 28 -15.62 -12.38 -1.08
CA THR A 28 -14.94 -13.21 -0.06
C THR A 28 -13.97 -14.23 -0.66
N SER A 29 -13.62 -14.07 -1.94
CA SER A 29 -12.71 -14.98 -2.64
C SER A 29 -11.32 -14.96 -1.98
N GLU A 30 -10.58 -16.07 -2.04
CA GLU A 30 -9.21 -16.13 -1.52
C GLU A 30 -8.32 -15.07 -2.18
N ALA A 31 -8.52 -14.83 -3.48
CA ALA A 31 -7.79 -13.81 -4.23
C ALA A 31 -8.08 -12.39 -3.68
N HIS A 32 -9.34 -12.10 -3.37
CA HIS A 32 -9.73 -10.84 -2.74
C HIS A 32 -9.08 -10.67 -1.37
N VAL A 33 -9.22 -11.67 -0.49
CA VAL A 33 -8.64 -11.64 0.87
C VAL A 33 -7.12 -11.45 0.82
N ARG A 34 -6.43 -12.19 -0.07
CA ARG A 34 -4.98 -12.08 -0.23
C ARG A 34 -4.57 -10.68 -0.70
N LYS A 35 -5.30 -10.09 -1.65
CA LYS A 35 -5.08 -8.73 -2.11
C LYS A 35 -5.27 -7.71 -0.99
N THR A 36 -6.35 -7.82 -0.22
CA THR A 36 -6.64 -6.94 0.92
C THR A 36 -5.53 -7.01 1.96
N LEU A 37 -5.10 -8.21 2.36
CA LEU A 37 -3.98 -8.40 3.29
C LEU A 37 -2.67 -7.79 2.77
N MET A 38 -2.40 -7.91 1.47
CA MET A 38 -1.20 -7.33 0.86
C MET A 38 -1.22 -5.80 0.93
N VAL A 39 -2.34 -5.17 0.61
CA VAL A 39 -2.49 -3.70 0.74
C VAL A 39 -2.42 -3.26 2.20
N GLN A 40 -3.00 -4.00 3.15
CA GLN A 40 -2.89 -3.71 4.59
C GLN A 40 -1.45 -3.72 5.08
N ARG A 41 -0.64 -4.69 4.64
CA ARG A 41 0.79 -4.77 4.99
C ARG A 41 1.58 -3.59 4.45
N ILE A 42 1.33 -3.20 3.20
CA ILE A 42 1.97 -2.03 2.59
C ILE A 42 1.57 -0.75 3.33
N ALA A 43 0.28 -0.61 3.68
CA ALA A 43 -0.23 0.53 4.44
C ALA A 43 0.49 0.67 5.79
N ALA A 44 0.57 -0.42 6.56
CA ALA A 44 1.23 -0.41 7.87
C ALA A 44 2.72 -0.06 7.77
N LEU A 45 3.42 -0.60 6.76
CA LEU A 45 4.82 -0.27 6.51
C LEU A 45 4.99 1.21 6.14
N ALA A 46 4.13 1.73 5.28
CA ALA A 46 4.18 3.12 4.82
C ALA A 46 3.84 4.12 5.92
N GLU A 47 2.88 3.80 6.79
CA GLU A 47 2.55 4.61 7.95
C GLU A 47 3.74 4.68 8.92
N ALA A 48 4.29 3.53 9.31
CA ALA A 48 5.46 3.47 10.18
C ALA A 48 6.68 4.20 9.59
N ALA A 49 6.93 4.06 8.28
CA ALA A 49 8.02 4.76 7.60
C ALA A 49 7.78 6.27 7.52
N SER A 50 6.52 6.72 7.38
CA SER A 50 6.18 8.14 7.32
C SER A 50 6.34 8.85 8.65
N GLU A 51 6.22 8.13 9.77
CA GLU A 51 6.39 8.66 11.13
C GLU A 51 7.84 8.58 11.63
N SER A 52 8.73 7.94 10.87
CA SER A 52 10.12 7.74 11.30
C SER A 52 10.92 9.05 11.29
N PRO A 53 11.52 9.47 12.43
CA PRO A 53 12.21 10.74 12.56
C PRO A 53 13.56 10.79 11.81
N ALA A 54 14.07 9.67 11.31
CA ALA A 54 15.36 9.58 10.62
C ALA A 54 15.21 9.69 9.10
N GLY A 55 15.00 10.90 8.59
CA GLY A 55 15.48 11.40 7.28
C GLY A 55 15.12 10.66 5.97
N GLY A 56 14.32 9.60 6.01
CA GLY A 56 13.95 8.84 4.83
C GLY A 56 12.51 8.34 4.94
N ALA A 57 11.56 9.26 4.82
CA ALA A 57 10.12 8.98 4.72
C ALA A 57 9.79 8.33 3.37
N VAL A 58 10.50 7.26 3.00
CA VAL A 58 10.31 6.52 1.76
C VAL A 58 10.11 5.04 2.05
N VAL A 59 9.27 4.40 1.25
CA VAL A 59 9.17 2.94 1.19
C VAL A 59 9.60 2.47 -0.18
N THR A 60 10.24 1.30 -0.23
CA THR A 60 10.60 0.66 -1.50
C THR A 60 9.53 -0.35 -1.85
N LEU A 61 8.89 -0.19 -3.00
CA LEU A 61 7.93 -1.15 -3.53
C LEU A 61 8.47 -1.79 -4.82
N THR A 62 8.15 -3.06 -5.02
CA THR A 62 8.16 -3.69 -6.34
C THR A 62 7.12 -3.01 -7.25
N SER A 63 7.30 -3.15 -8.56
CA SER A 63 6.28 -2.70 -9.52
C SER A 63 4.93 -3.39 -9.33
N GLU A 64 4.90 -4.63 -8.84
CA GLU A 64 3.65 -5.35 -8.56
C GLU A 64 2.92 -4.77 -7.35
N GLU A 65 3.64 -4.50 -6.26
CA GLU A 65 3.08 -3.85 -5.06
C GLU A 65 2.59 -2.43 -5.38
N PHE A 66 3.36 -1.66 -6.15
CA PHE A 66 2.91 -0.35 -6.62
C PHE A 66 1.66 -0.47 -7.49
N TRP A 67 1.59 -1.44 -8.40
CA TRP A 67 0.44 -1.64 -9.27
C TRP A 67 -0.86 -1.84 -8.49
N LEU A 68 -0.82 -2.57 -7.38
CA LEU A 68 -2.00 -2.82 -6.53
C LEU A 68 -2.66 -1.53 -6.00
N VAL A 69 -1.86 -0.49 -5.75
CA VAL A 69 -2.32 0.78 -5.16
C VAL A 69 -2.37 1.93 -6.16
N SER A 70 -1.79 1.74 -7.35
CA SER A 70 -1.63 2.77 -8.38
C SER A 70 -2.94 3.44 -8.85
N LYS A 71 -4.05 2.70 -8.86
CA LYS A 71 -5.38 3.23 -9.24
C LYS A 71 -5.99 4.16 -8.19
N ASN A 72 -5.46 4.14 -6.96
CA ASN A 72 -5.93 4.91 -5.82
C ASN A 72 -4.84 5.89 -5.31
N TRP A 73 -3.86 6.18 -6.17
CA TRP A 73 -2.65 6.95 -5.88
C TRP A 73 -2.86 8.46 -5.77
#